data_AF-A0A7K1UQK4-F1
#
_entry.id   AF-A0A7K1UQK4-F1
#
_cell.length_a   1.000
_cell.length_b   1.000
_cell.length_c   1.000
_cell.angle_alpha   90.00
_cell.angle_beta   90.00
_cell.angle_gamma   90.00
#
_symmetry.space_group_name_H-M   'P 1'
#
loop_
_entity.id
_entity.type
_entity.pdbx_description
1 polymer ?
#
loop_
_entity_poly.entity_id
_entity_poly.type
_entity_poly.pdbx_seq_one_letter_code
_entity_poly.pdbx_strand_id
1 'polypeptide(L)'
;MTSRTRPWTGLAGLVLTVFVALAAFFTPGAAHAAGGVSAQATIDGRAIAGANAGDPVRLDPKKVVLVVVEITNGTSNPVSVRRVDLAGHVLGLNFYSYSTTVELTVAAGKTDKLTYRLDPAGLDGQATGLIGSDLTLIGSDGKALTAAHTVIDVRGSLLSVYGLFGIIIAVLTGLAIADAALTVARHRLSVNRWQRGLRLLAPGVGIGLMIGFTASVARWWVPGTALWLSLAAATAAIFFLAGYLSPTPRQADDLGLDPEDLAAARELDAQGFAAAPPNPGVPFAPPGPNPPYGGTHPDLRPIGQPGGTFRDLEPIGPPGVDANAATQVVRNSPYPGSGPLATAMNPHSGGLPAVSRPGASAEPFRYSAAGVDDSSTAYPSGPVRPRGPRGLGETTIGPGVNLGKADPAGAGPEDDEPTIQSSSKGFPAGGAGR
;
A
#
# COMPACT_ATOMS: atom_id res chain seq x y z
N MET A 1 -23.37 39.89 -17.09
CA MET A 1 -23.41 38.48 -16.63
C MET A 1 -22.47 37.65 -17.49
N THR A 2 -21.20 37.55 -17.11
CA THR A 2 -20.21 36.68 -17.75
C THR A 2 -20.24 35.32 -17.05
N SER A 3 -20.63 34.28 -17.79
CA SER A 3 -20.69 32.92 -17.29
C SER A 3 -19.27 32.44 -16.94
N ARG A 4 -18.96 32.37 -15.64
CA ARG A 4 -17.81 31.60 -15.14
C ARG A 4 -18.08 30.13 -15.44
N THR A 5 -17.61 29.67 -16.59
CA THR A 5 -17.52 28.25 -16.90
C THR A 5 -16.67 27.58 -15.83
N ARG A 6 -17.27 26.63 -15.10
CA ARG A 6 -16.63 25.90 -14.00
C ARG A 6 -15.40 25.16 -14.53
N PRO A 7 -14.17 25.47 -14.08
CA PRO A 7 -12.94 24.84 -14.57
C PRO A 7 -12.77 23.36 -14.18
N TRP A 8 -13.75 22.77 -13.49
CA TRP A 8 -13.67 21.40 -12.95
C TRP A 8 -13.82 20.29 -13.99
N THR A 9 -14.49 20.55 -15.14
CA THR A 9 -14.65 19.53 -16.18
C THR A 9 -13.36 19.24 -16.95
N GLY A 10 -12.45 20.22 -17.06
CA GLY A 10 -11.16 20.03 -17.76
C GLY A 10 -10.18 19.12 -17.02
N LEU A 11 -10.18 19.17 -15.68
CA LEU A 11 -9.26 18.39 -14.85
C LEU A 11 -9.59 16.89 -14.87
N ALA A 12 -10.89 16.53 -14.80
CA ALA A 12 -11.31 15.13 -14.88
C ALA A 12 -11.00 14.51 -16.25
N GLY A 13 -11.19 15.26 -17.34
CA GLY A 13 -10.86 14.82 -18.69
C GLY A 13 -9.37 14.54 -18.86
N LEU A 14 -8.51 15.45 -18.39
CA LEU A 14 -7.05 15.30 -18.51
C LEU A 14 -6.53 14.08 -17.73
N VAL A 15 -7.07 13.82 -16.54
CA VAL A 15 -6.70 12.64 -15.74
C VAL A 15 -7.04 11.35 -16.48
N LEU A 16 -8.25 11.25 -17.05
CA LEU A 16 -8.65 10.08 -17.81
C LEU A 16 -7.77 9.87 -19.05
N THR A 17 -7.46 10.94 -19.79
CA THR A 17 -6.61 10.85 -21.00
C THR A 17 -5.19 10.42 -20.67
N VAL A 18 -4.60 10.93 -19.58
CA VAL A 18 -3.27 10.49 -19.11
C VAL A 18 -3.30 9.04 -18.68
N PHE A 19 -4.37 8.59 -18.00
CA PHE A 19 -4.51 7.21 -17.57
C PHE A 19 -4.63 6.24 -18.76
N VAL A 20 -5.42 6.60 -19.78
CA VAL A 20 -5.57 5.83 -21.02
C VAL A 20 -4.28 5.82 -21.82
N ALA A 21 -3.60 6.96 -21.93
CA ALA A 21 -2.31 7.05 -22.62
C ALA A 21 -1.24 6.21 -21.94
N LEU A 22 -1.12 6.24 -20.61
CA LEU A 22 -0.19 5.36 -19.89
C LEU A 22 -0.54 3.89 -20.08
N ALA A 23 -1.82 3.51 -19.99
CA ALA A 23 -2.24 2.12 -20.17
C ALA A 23 -1.87 1.56 -21.55
N ALA A 24 -1.85 2.40 -22.59
CA ALA A 24 -1.45 2.00 -23.95
C ALA A 24 0.06 1.70 -24.09
N PHE A 25 0.91 2.19 -23.19
CA PHE A 25 2.36 1.89 -23.20
C PHE A 25 2.74 0.57 -22.50
N PHE A 26 1.80 -0.07 -21.79
CA PHE A 26 2.06 -1.32 -21.05
C PHE A 26 1.38 -2.53 -21.67
N THR A 27 1.48 -2.70 -22.99
CA THR A 27 1.12 -3.96 -23.63
C THR A 27 2.04 -5.06 -23.11
N PRO A 28 1.53 -6.09 -22.41
CA PRO A 28 2.38 -7.18 -21.94
C PRO A 28 3.02 -7.86 -23.16
N GLY A 29 4.36 -7.95 -23.15
CA GLY A 29 5.09 -8.72 -24.16
C GLY A 29 4.65 -10.17 -24.10
N ALA A 30 4.38 -10.78 -25.26
CA ALA A 30 4.04 -12.19 -25.33
C ALA A 30 5.18 -13.02 -24.75
N ALA A 31 4.91 -13.76 -23.68
CA ALA A 31 5.84 -14.72 -23.12
C ALA A 31 6.10 -15.81 -24.19
N HIS A 32 7.31 -15.83 -24.74
CA HIS A 32 7.76 -16.88 -25.64
C HIS A 32 8.21 -18.08 -24.81
N ALA A 33 7.64 -19.26 -25.07
CA ALA A 33 8.16 -20.51 -24.55
C ALA A 33 9.57 -20.72 -25.12
N ALA A 34 10.58 -20.72 -24.26
CA ALA A 34 11.95 -20.97 -24.67
C ALA A 34 12.12 -22.47 -24.99
N GLY A 35 12.49 -22.78 -26.23
CA GLY A 35 13.04 -24.10 -26.56
C GLY A 35 12.02 -25.24 -26.74
N GLY A 36 10.79 -24.97 -27.19
CA GLY A 36 9.88 -26.03 -27.66
C GLY A 36 9.29 -26.95 -26.59
N VAL A 37 9.52 -26.63 -25.30
CA VAL A 37 8.84 -27.29 -24.17
C VAL A 37 7.62 -26.46 -23.79
N SER A 38 6.46 -27.11 -23.73
CA SER A 38 5.22 -26.48 -23.25
C SER A 38 4.70 -27.19 -22.03
N ALA A 39 3.99 -26.46 -21.18
CA ALA A 39 3.38 -27.01 -19.99
C ALA A 39 1.98 -26.48 -19.81
N GLN A 40 1.09 -27.38 -19.41
CA GLN A 40 -0.26 -27.07 -18.98
C GLN A 40 -0.38 -27.54 -17.55
N ALA A 41 -0.88 -26.68 -16.67
CA ALA A 41 -1.08 -27.05 -15.29
C ALA A 41 -2.52 -26.80 -14.85
N THR A 42 -2.98 -27.64 -13.93
CA THR A 42 -4.25 -27.48 -13.26
C THR A 42 -4.03 -27.55 -11.75
N ILE A 43 -4.78 -26.76 -11.00
CA ILE A 43 -4.83 -26.79 -9.54
C ILE A 43 -6.27 -27.11 -9.17
N ASP A 44 -6.48 -28.20 -8.43
CA ASP A 44 -7.79 -28.78 -8.13
C ASP A 44 -8.68 -28.94 -9.37
N GLY A 45 -8.07 -29.39 -10.48
CA GLY A 45 -8.74 -29.62 -11.76
C GLY A 45 -9.04 -28.36 -12.58
N ARG A 46 -8.67 -27.16 -12.08
CA ARG A 46 -8.84 -25.90 -12.79
C ARG A 46 -7.56 -25.50 -13.51
N ALA A 47 -7.64 -25.24 -14.82
CA ALA A 47 -6.51 -24.78 -15.62
C ALA A 47 -5.97 -23.43 -15.11
N ILE A 48 -4.65 -23.34 -14.98
CA ILE A 48 -3.99 -22.09 -14.57
C ILE A 48 -3.81 -21.12 -15.75
N ALA A 49 -3.74 -21.67 -16.97
CA ALA A 49 -3.60 -20.90 -18.20
C ALA A 49 -4.87 -20.10 -18.48
N GLY A 50 -4.74 -18.79 -18.68
CA GLY A 50 -5.86 -17.89 -18.96
C GLY A 50 -6.64 -17.43 -17.71
N ALA A 51 -6.29 -17.94 -16.52
CA ALA A 51 -6.86 -17.46 -15.26
C ALA A 51 -6.54 -15.97 -15.08
N ASN A 52 -7.57 -15.20 -14.73
CA ASN A 52 -7.50 -13.75 -14.62
C ASN A 52 -8.30 -13.25 -13.41
N ALA A 53 -8.38 -11.94 -13.21
CA ALA A 53 -9.06 -11.36 -12.04
C ALA A 53 -10.55 -11.74 -11.95
N GLY A 54 -11.25 -11.91 -13.08
CA GLY A 54 -12.65 -12.31 -13.11
C GLY A 54 -12.86 -13.81 -12.94
N ASP A 55 -11.85 -14.61 -13.26
CA ASP A 55 -11.90 -16.07 -13.17
C ASP A 55 -10.59 -16.65 -12.59
N PRO A 56 -10.28 -16.40 -11.30
CA PRO A 56 -9.01 -16.75 -10.69
C PRO A 56 -8.98 -18.21 -10.18
N VAL A 57 -7.78 -18.78 -10.08
CA VAL A 57 -7.55 -20.07 -9.41
C VAL A 57 -7.58 -19.85 -7.90
N ARG A 58 -8.31 -20.67 -7.14
CA ARG A 58 -8.45 -20.48 -5.69
C ARG A 58 -7.42 -21.30 -4.93
N LEU A 59 -6.73 -20.69 -3.97
CA LEU A 59 -5.95 -21.39 -2.96
C LEU A 59 -6.55 -21.08 -1.58
N ASP A 60 -7.02 -22.15 -0.92
CA ASP A 60 -7.53 -22.11 0.45
C ASP A 60 -6.43 -22.63 1.39
N PRO A 61 -5.87 -21.80 2.29
CA PRO A 61 -4.81 -22.22 3.20
C PRO A 61 -5.18 -23.42 4.08
N LYS A 62 -6.47 -23.72 4.24
CA LYS A 62 -6.96 -24.81 5.09
C LYS A 62 -7.12 -26.13 4.34
N LYS A 63 -6.81 -26.17 3.04
CA LYS A 63 -7.02 -27.34 2.19
C LYS A 63 -5.76 -27.66 1.41
N VAL A 64 -5.33 -28.91 1.49
CA VAL A 64 -4.32 -29.45 0.58
C VAL A 64 -4.93 -29.48 -0.82
N VAL A 65 -4.21 -28.91 -1.80
CA VAL A 65 -4.65 -28.82 -3.19
C VAL A 65 -3.87 -29.80 -4.06
N LEU A 66 -4.51 -30.34 -5.09
CA LEU A 66 -3.88 -31.23 -6.06
C LEU A 66 -3.37 -30.43 -7.25
N VAL A 67 -2.06 -30.45 -7.49
CA VAL A 67 -1.44 -29.83 -8.65
C VAL A 67 -1.10 -30.90 -9.67
N VAL A 68 -1.56 -30.70 -10.89
CA VAL A 68 -1.29 -31.57 -12.03
C VAL A 68 -0.61 -30.75 -13.10
N VAL A 69 0.58 -31.14 -13.51
CA VAL A 69 1.36 -30.49 -14.56
C VAL A 69 1.58 -31.49 -15.69
N GLU A 70 1.05 -31.18 -16.86
CA GLU A 70 1.26 -31.92 -18.10
C GLU A 70 2.34 -31.21 -18.91
N ILE A 71 3.43 -31.93 -19.18
CA ILE A 71 4.63 -31.39 -19.81
C ILE A 71 4.77 -32.04 -21.17
N THR A 72 4.78 -31.23 -22.22
CA THR A 72 4.99 -31.70 -23.60
C THR A 72 6.37 -31.26 -24.08
N ASN A 73 7.22 -32.23 -24.39
CA ASN A 73 8.54 -31.99 -24.93
C ASN A 73 8.50 -32.00 -26.46
N GLY A 74 8.44 -30.82 -27.09
CA GLY A 74 8.48 -30.67 -28.55
C GLY A 74 9.89 -30.71 -29.15
N THR A 75 10.93 -31.01 -28.37
CA THR A 75 12.32 -31.04 -28.85
C THR A 75 12.74 -32.44 -29.32
N SER A 76 13.90 -32.52 -29.97
CA SER A 76 14.51 -33.77 -30.42
C SER A 76 15.30 -34.51 -29.33
N ASN A 77 15.50 -33.90 -28.15
CA ASN A 77 16.28 -34.47 -27.05
C ASN A 77 15.38 -34.70 -25.82
N PRO A 78 15.69 -35.68 -24.96
CA PRO A 78 15.00 -35.83 -23.69
C PRO A 78 15.23 -34.60 -22.80
N VAL A 79 14.18 -34.14 -22.12
CA VAL A 79 14.22 -32.99 -21.21
C VAL A 79 13.98 -33.47 -19.78
N SER A 80 14.90 -33.15 -18.88
CA SER A 80 14.80 -33.50 -17.46
C SER A 80 14.30 -32.30 -16.66
N VAL A 81 13.14 -32.45 -16.03
CA VAL A 81 12.56 -31.48 -15.09
C VAL A 81 13.02 -31.85 -13.69
N ARG A 82 13.63 -30.89 -12.99
CA ARG A 82 14.18 -31.05 -11.65
C ARG A 82 13.27 -30.44 -10.57
N ARG A 83 12.55 -29.39 -10.92
CA ARG A 83 11.78 -28.62 -9.95
C ARG A 83 10.60 -27.91 -10.59
N VAL A 84 9.52 -27.82 -9.84
CA VAL A 84 8.37 -26.95 -10.17
C VAL A 84 8.30 -25.88 -9.09
N ASP A 85 8.41 -24.62 -9.51
CA ASP A 85 8.34 -23.46 -8.64
C ASP A 85 7.02 -22.73 -8.90
N LEU A 86 6.20 -22.57 -7.87
CA LEU A 86 5.02 -21.73 -7.87
C LEU A 86 5.29 -20.51 -6.99
N ALA A 87 5.42 -19.33 -7.59
CA ALA A 87 5.72 -18.10 -6.88
C ALA A 87 4.61 -17.06 -7.09
N GLY A 88 4.19 -16.40 -6.01
CA GLY A 88 3.26 -15.28 -6.05
C GLY A 88 4.01 -13.96 -5.90
N HIS A 89 3.68 -12.99 -6.76
CA HIS A 89 4.36 -11.71 -6.84
C HIS A 89 3.38 -10.54 -6.60
N VAL A 90 3.80 -9.58 -5.79
CA VAL A 90 3.12 -8.28 -5.67
C VAL A 90 4.18 -7.18 -5.67
N LEU A 91 4.02 -6.18 -6.54
CA LEU A 91 4.98 -5.09 -6.72
C LEU A 91 6.42 -5.56 -7.04
N GLY A 92 6.56 -6.72 -7.69
CA GLY A 92 7.87 -7.31 -8.01
C GLY A 92 8.56 -7.99 -6.83
N LEU A 93 7.89 -8.08 -5.67
CA LEU A 93 8.35 -8.81 -4.50
C LEU A 93 7.67 -10.18 -4.44
N ASN A 94 8.41 -11.21 -4.03
CA ASN A 94 7.88 -12.55 -3.80
C ASN A 94 7.15 -12.58 -2.46
N PHE A 95 5.84 -12.87 -2.50
CA PHE A 95 5.01 -12.99 -1.30
C PHE A 95 4.96 -14.42 -0.77
N TYR A 96 4.93 -15.39 -1.68
CA TYR A 96 5.09 -16.80 -1.36
C TYR A 96 5.85 -17.49 -2.48
N SER A 97 6.50 -18.60 -2.12
CA SER A 97 7.18 -19.47 -3.07
C SER A 97 7.06 -20.90 -2.58
N TYR A 98 6.48 -21.75 -3.41
CA TYR A 98 6.42 -23.19 -3.21
C TYR A 98 7.32 -23.84 -4.25
N SER A 99 8.25 -24.65 -3.78
CA SER A 99 9.21 -25.33 -4.64
C SER A 99 9.11 -26.83 -4.40
N THR A 100 8.76 -27.58 -5.43
CA THR A 100 8.64 -29.03 -5.37
C THR A 100 9.71 -29.65 -6.24
N THR A 101 10.64 -30.40 -5.62
CA THR A 101 11.64 -31.18 -6.34
C THR A 101 10.96 -32.38 -6.99
N VAL A 102 11.22 -32.56 -8.28
CA VAL A 102 10.69 -33.65 -9.09
C VAL A 102 11.81 -34.19 -9.94
N GLU A 103 11.86 -35.49 -10.17
CA GLU A 103 12.81 -36.09 -11.11
C GLU A 103 11.99 -36.73 -12.22
N LEU A 104 11.64 -35.93 -13.22
CA LEU A 104 10.85 -36.37 -14.36
C LEU A 104 11.62 -36.11 -15.65
N THR A 105 11.89 -37.16 -16.42
CA THR A 105 12.53 -37.06 -17.72
C THR A 105 11.51 -37.35 -18.80
N VAL A 106 11.17 -36.33 -19.58
CA VAL A 106 10.21 -36.44 -20.68
C VAL A 106 10.98 -36.71 -21.97
N ALA A 107 10.73 -37.86 -22.59
CA ALA A 107 11.37 -38.22 -23.85
C ALA A 107 11.04 -37.22 -24.98
N ALA A 108 11.89 -37.17 -26.00
CA ALA A 108 11.71 -36.31 -27.16
C ALA A 108 10.35 -36.58 -27.84
N GLY A 109 9.59 -35.52 -28.15
CA GLY A 109 8.27 -35.61 -28.79
C GLY A 109 7.18 -36.28 -27.93
N LYS A 110 7.42 -36.48 -26.63
CA LYS A 110 6.45 -37.11 -25.71
C LYS A 110 5.86 -36.10 -24.73
N THR A 111 4.73 -36.51 -24.17
CA THR A 111 4.04 -35.80 -23.10
C THR A 111 4.01 -36.69 -21.87
N ASP A 112 4.34 -36.14 -20.71
CA ASP A 112 4.25 -36.81 -19.42
C ASP A 112 3.51 -35.96 -18.40
N LYS A 113 3.00 -36.62 -17.37
CA LYS A 113 2.14 -36.00 -16.36
C LYS A 113 2.76 -36.12 -14.97
N LEU A 114 2.97 -34.97 -14.34
CA LEU A 114 3.37 -34.85 -12.96
C LEU A 114 2.14 -34.53 -12.10
N THR A 115 1.95 -35.24 -10.98
CA THR A 115 0.87 -34.97 -10.03
C THR A 115 1.43 -34.95 -8.62
N TYR A 116 1.18 -33.87 -7.88
CA TYR A 116 1.62 -33.72 -6.50
C TYR A 116 0.60 -32.95 -5.67
N ARG A 117 0.72 -33.08 -4.36
CA ARG A 117 -0.10 -32.35 -3.38
C ARG A 117 0.67 -31.13 -2.90
N LEU A 118 0.02 -29.97 -2.94
CA LEU A 118 0.54 -28.72 -2.41
C LEU A 118 -0.24 -28.39 -1.13
N ASP A 119 0.48 -28.12 -0.05
CA ASP A 119 -0.10 -27.65 1.21
C ASP A 119 0.09 -26.12 1.34
N PRO A 120 -0.98 -25.33 1.14
CA PRO A 120 -0.92 -23.88 1.23
C PRO A 120 -1.07 -23.34 2.66
N ALA A 121 -0.93 -24.16 3.71
CA ALA A 121 -1.10 -23.72 5.11
C ALA A 121 -0.32 -22.47 5.50
N GLY A 122 0.86 -22.24 4.90
CA GLY A 122 1.66 -21.04 5.12
C GLY A 122 1.02 -19.73 4.63
N LEU A 123 0.03 -19.79 3.74
CA LEU A 123 -0.59 -18.60 3.14
C LEU A 123 -1.51 -17.84 4.10
N ASP A 124 -2.07 -18.50 5.12
CA ASP A 124 -3.09 -17.89 6.00
C ASP A 124 -2.59 -16.60 6.67
N GLY A 125 -1.33 -16.61 7.12
CA GLY A 125 -0.67 -15.45 7.73
C GLY A 125 0.11 -14.56 6.75
N GLN A 126 0.31 -14.99 5.51
CA GLN A 126 1.21 -14.29 4.58
C GLN A 126 0.44 -13.39 3.60
N ALA A 127 -0.67 -13.88 3.05
CA ALA A 127 -1.30 -13.25 1.90
C ALA A 127 -2.83 -13.35 1.91
N THR A 128 -3.50 -12.33 1.40
CA THR A 128 -4.94 -12.33 1.15
C THR A 128 -5.27 -11.52 -0.10
N GLY A 129 -6.22 -11.97 -0.91
CA GLY A 129 -6.66 -11.29 -2.12
C GLY A 129 -6.14 -11.93 -3.40
N LEU A 130 -6.24 -11.18 -4.51
CA LEU A 130 -5.79 -11.64 -5.82
C LEU A 130 -4.30 -11.35 -6.03
N ILE A 131 -3.52 -12.39 -6.32
CA ILE A 131 -2.07 -12.34 -6.49
C ILE A 131 -1.69 -12.91 -7.85
N GLY A 132 -0.91 -12.14 -8.62
CA GLY A 132 -0.30 -12.62 -9.84
C GLY A 132 0.79 -13.64 -9.49
N SER A 133 0.77 -14.80 -10.14
CA SER A 133 1.66 -15.90 -9.82
C SER A 133 2.21 -16.56 -11.06
N ASP A 134 3.40 -17.15 -10.92
CA ASP A 134 4.09 -17.85 -11.99
C ASP A 134 4.36 -19.29 -11.57
N LEU A 135 3.96 -20.23 -12.43
CA LEU A 135 4.37 -21.63 -12.33
C LEU A 135 5.52 -21.86 -13.31
N THR A 136 6.73 -22.00 -12.77
CA THR A 136 7.97 -22.17 -13.53
C THR A 136 8.46 -23.61 -13.42
N LEU A 137 8.71 -24.23 -14.56
CA LEU A 137 9.37 -25.52 -14.66
C LEU A 137 10.87 -25.30 -14.80
N ILE A 138 11.65 -25.90 -13.91
CA ILE A 138 13.11 -25.76 -13.87
C ILE A 138 13.75 -27.08 -14.28
N GLY A 139 14.67 -26.99 -15.24
CA GLY A 139 15.43 -28.12 -15.76
C GLY A 139 16.51 -28.62 -14.81
N SER A 140 17.16 -29.71 -15.18
CA SER A 140 18.32 -30.25 -14.47
C SER A 140 19.51 -29.28 -14.39
N ASP A 141 19.63 -28.39 -15.37
CA ASP A 141 20.63 -27.32 -15.44
C ASP A 141 20.32 -26.11 -14.55
N GLY A 142 19.17 -26.11 -13.88
CA GLY A 142 18.71 -25.00 -13.05
C GLY A 142 18.10 -23.83 -13.83
N LYS A 143 17.93 -23.94 -15.15
CA LYS A 143 17.29 -22.90 -15.97
C LYS A 143 15.78 -23.13 -16.07
N ALA A 144 15.03 -22.04 -16.21
CA ALA A 144 13.61 -22.11 -16.50
C ALA A 144 13.39 -22.69 -17.90
N LEU A 145 12.69 -23.81 -18.00
CA LEU A 145 12.28 -24.43 -19.25
C LEU A 145 11.05 -23.71 -19.82
N THR A 146 10.08 -23.44 -18.96
CA THR A 146 8.86 -22.72 -19.32
C THR A 146 8.23 -22.12 -18.06
N ALA A 147 7.46 -21.04 -18.25
CA ALA A 147 6.74 -20.36 -17.19
C ALA A 147 5.29 -20.10 -17.64
N ALA A 148 4.34 -20.38 -16.75
CA ALA A 148 2.94 -20.12 -16.96
C ALA A 148 2.45 -19.07 -15.96
N HIS A 149 2.10 -17.89 -16.48
CA HIS A 149 1.47 -16.82 -15.71
C HIS A 149 0.03 -17.21 -15.34
N THR A 150 -0.37 -16.94 -14.10
CA THR A 150 -1.71 -17.20 -13.60
C THR A 150 -2.11 -16.19 -12.52
N VAL A 151 -3.41 -16.11 -12.22
CA VAL A 151 -3.95 -15.29 -11.13
C VAL A 151 -4.57 -16.18 -10.08
N ILE A 152 -4.10 -16.02 -8.84
CA ILE A 152 -4.54 -16.82 -7.70
C ILE A 152 -5.33 -15.95 -6.71
N ASP A 153 -6.53 -16.39 -6.35
CA ASP A 153 -7.33 -15.88 -5.22
C ASP A 153 -6.89 -16.60 -3.94
N VAL A 154 -6.07 -15.94 -3.14
CA VAL A 154 -5.61 -16.44 -1.83
C VAL A 154 -6.60 -16.02 -0.76
N ARG A 155 -7.19 -17.00 -0.06
CA ARG A 155 -8.15 -16.77 1.02
C ARG A 155 -7.51 -16.86 2.41
N GLY A 156 -6.48 -16.06 2.64
CA GLY A 156 -5.86 -15.92 3.96
C GLY A 156 -6.57 -14.93 4.88
N SER A 157 -5.89 -14.52 5.94
CA SER A 157 -6.39 -13.57 6.93
C SER A 157 -6.23 -12.12 6.48
N LEU A 158 -7.17 -11.25 6.87
CA LEU A 158 -7.04 -9.79 6.73
C LEU A 158 -5.91 -9.23 7.60
N LEU A 159 -5.50 -9.96 8.64
CA LEU A 159 -4.35 -9.64 9.49
C LEU A 159 -3.05 -10.29 8.99
N SER A 160 -3.03 -10.79 7.76
CA SER A 160 -1.81 -11.28 7.12
C SER A 160 -0.79 -10.15 6.94
N VAL A 161 0.47 -10.52 6.67
CA VAL A 161 1.55 -9.55 6.38
C VAL A 161 1.13 -8.59 5.26
N TYR A 162 0.49 -9.11 4.21
CA TYR A 162 -0.05 -8.28 3.14
C TYR A 162 -1.15 -7.32 3.61
N GLY A 163 -2.11 -7.80 4.40
CA GLY A 163 -3.18 -6.97 4.97
C GLY A 163 -2.64 -5.86 5.87
N LEU A 164 -1.69 -6.18 6.75
CA LEU A 164 -1.04 -5.23 7.65
C LEU A 164 -0.25 -4.17 6.87
N PHE A 165 0.45 -4.57 5.81
CA PHE A 165 1.14 -3.63 4.93
C PHE A 165 0.16 -2.61 4.31
N GLY A 166 -1.01 -3.07 3.85
CA GLY A 166 -2.07 -2.18 3.37
C GLY A 166 -2.57 -1.20 4.44
N ILE A 167 -2.76 -1.68 5.68
CA ILE A 167 -3.16 -0.83 6.81
C ILE A 167 -2.09 0.24 7.10
N ILE A 168 -0.81 -0.14 7.12
CA ILE A 168 0.30 0.80 7.34
C ILE A 168 0.31 1.87 6.24
N ILE A 169 0.19 1.46 4.96
CA ILE A 169 0.08 2.41 3.84
C ILE A 169 -1.11 3.35 4.04
N ALA A 170 -2.27 2.82 4.42
CA ALA A 170 -3.48 3.63 4.63
C ALA A 170 -3.28 4.67 5.75
N VAL A 171 -2.69 4.27 6.88
CA VAL A 171 -2.39 5.16 8.01
C VAL A 171 -1.37 6.23 7.62
N LEU A 172 -0.26 5.84 6.99
CA LEU A 172 0.78 6.78 6.55
C LEU A 172 0.24 7.77 5.51
N THR A 173 -0.58 7.29 4.59
CA THR A 173 -1.27 8.14 3.59
C THR A 173 -2.21 9.11 4.29
N GLY A 174 -3.00 8.64 5.26
CA GLY A 174 -3.89 9.49 6.06
C GLY A 174 -3.13 10.58 6.82
N LEU A 175 -2.01 10.24 7.45
CA LEU A 175 -1.13 11.21 8.13
C LEU A 175 -0.52 12.22 7.15
N ALA A 176 -0.07 11.78 5.97
CA ALA A 176 0.45 12.67 4.94
C ALA A 176 -0.63 13.63 4.40
N ILE A 177 -1.87 13.16 4.22
CA ILE A 177 -3.01 14.01 3.84
C ILE A 177 -3.32 15.01 4.96
N ALA A 178 -3.34 14.57 6.22
CA ALA A 178 -3.60 15.44 7.37
C ALA A 178 -2.54 16.53 7.52
N ASP A 179 -1.25 16.19 7.37
CA ASP A 179 -0.15 17.16 7.40
C ASP A 179 -0.25 18.19 6.26
N ALA A 180 -0.54 17.71 5.04
CA ALA A 180 -0.78 18.58 3.90
C ALA A 180 -1.96 19.53 4.15
N ALA A 181 -3.09 19.01 4.66
CA ALA A 181 -4.27 19.79 4.98
C ALA A 181 -4.00 20.82 6.08
N LEU A 182 -3.30 20.44 7.15
CA LEU A 182 -2.91 21.35 8.24
C LEU A 182 -1.97 22.45 7.75
N THR A 183 -1.04 22.14 6.85
CA THR A 183 -0.13 23.12 6.26
C THR A 183 -0.90 24.13 5.40
N VAL A 184 -1.87 23.67 4.62
CA VAL A 184 -2.77 24.53 3.84
C VAL A 184 -3.62 25.39 4.75
N ALA A 185 -4.26 24.81 5.77
CA ALA A 185 -5.10 25.53 6.72
C ALA A 185 -4.34 26.60 7.52
N ARG A 186 -3.08 26.33 7.87
CA ARG A 186 -2.19 27.29 8.55
C ARG A 186 -1.60 28.35 7.63
N HIS A 187 -1.95 28.35 6.33
CA HIS A 187 -1.39 29.26 5.32
C HIS A 187 0.16 29.20 5.24
N ARG A 188 0.77 28.09 5.63
CA ARG A 188 2.25 27.89 5.67
C ARG A 188 2.80 27.24 4.40
N LEU A 189 2.18 27.53 3.27
CA LEU A 189 2.68 27.06 1.97
C LEU A 189 3.92 27.86 1.60
N SER A 190 4.99 27.15 1.18
CA SER A 190 6.22 27.80 0.73
C SER A 190 5.92 28.70 -0.46
N VAL A 191 6.55 29.88 -0.51
CA VAL A 191 6.45 30.78 -1.67
C VAL A 191 6.93 30.09 -2.96
N ASN A 192 7.88 29.16 -2.83
CA ASN A 192 8.35 28.32 -3.93
C ASN A 192 7.29 27.29 -4.35
N ARG A 193 6.80 27.41 -5.59
CA ARG A 193 5.83 26.51 -6.23
C ARG A 193 6.32 25.06 -6.31
N TRP A 194 7.61 24.86 -6.55
CA TRP A 194 8.21 23.53 -6.64
C TRP A 194 8.13 22.78 -5.30
N GLN A 195 8.48 23.44 -4.21
CA GLN A 195 8.40 22.87 -2.86
C GLN A 195 6.96 22.51 -2.47
N ARG A 196 5.96 23.29 -2.89
CA ARG A 196 4.55 22.96 -2.67
C ARG A 196 4.12 21.71 -3.43
N GLY A 197 4.54 21.59 -4.69
CA GLY A 197 4.31 20.38 -5.48
C GLY A 197 4.93 19.15 -4.80
N LEU A 198 6.19 19.24 -4.38
CA LEU A 198 6.88 18.14 -3.69
C LEU A 198 6.18 17.73 -2.38
N ARG A 199 5.61 18.68 -1.63
CA ARG A 199 4.84 18.37 -0.41
C ARG A 199 3.58 17.56 -0.67
N LEU A 200 2.87 17.83 -1.78
CA LEU A 200 1.67 17.06 -2.15
C LEU A 200 1.98 15.76 -2.89
N LEU A 201 3.21 15.60 -3.39
CA LEU A 201 3.63 14.38 -4.09
C LEU A 201 3.49 13.14 -3.19
N ALA A 202 3.97 13.21 -1.95
CA ALA A 202 3.95 12.08 -1.00
C ALA A 202 2.53 11.51 -0.75
N PRO A 203 1.52 12.32 -0.36
CA PRO A 203 0.16 11.81 -0.24
C PRO A 203 -0.42 11.32 -1.59
N GLY A 204 -0.01 11.92 -2.72
CA GLY A 204 -0.37 11.45 -4.05
C GLY A 204 0.10 10.03 -4.36
N VAL A 205 1.36 9.70 -4.02
CA VAL A 205 1.89 8.33 -4.14
C VAL A 205 1.09 7.38 -3.25
N GLY A 206 0.87 7.77 -1.98
CA GLY A 206 0.12 6.98 -1.01
C GLY A 206 -1.28 6.62 -1.49
N ILE A 207 -2.01 7.59 -2.05
CA ILE A 207 -3.35 7.39 -2.61
C ILE A 207 -3.34 6.40 -3.78
N GLY A 208 -2.38 6.53 -4.71
CA GLY A 208 -2.27 5.60 -5.84
C GLY A 208 -2.03 4.16 -5.40
N LEU A 209 -1.15 3.97 -4.41
CA LEU A 209 -0.91 2.65 -3.81
C LEU A 209 -2.16 2.14 -3.09
N MET A 210 -2.86 2.99 -2.32
CA MET A 210 -4.11 2.62 -1.63
C MET A 210 -5.20 2.16 -2.60
N ILE A 211 -5.34 2.82 -3.76
CA ILE A 211 -6.30 2.43 -4.80
C ILE A 211 -5.95 1.05 -5.36
N GLY A 212 -4.69 0.82 -5.74
CA GLY A 212 -4.24 -0.48 -6.24
C GLY A 212 -4.46 -1.60 -5.22
N PHE A 213 -4.18 -1.32 -3.95
CA PHE A 213 -4.33 -2.28 -2.86
C PHE A 213 -5.80 -2.60 -2.62
N THR A 214 -6.64 -1.58 -2.53
CA THR A 214 -8.09 -1.73 -2.35
C THR A 214 -8.69 -2.52 -3.51
N ALA A 215 -8.28 -2.26 -4.75
CA ALA A 215 -8.75 -2.99 -5.92
C ALA A 215 -8.34 -4.48 -5.89
N SER A 216 -7.13 -4.79 -5.42
CA SER A 216 -6.64 -6.18 -5.27
C SER A 216 -7.41 -6.93 -4.17
N VAL A 217 -7.60 -6.32 -3.00
CA VAL A 217 -8.36 -6.91 -1.89
C VAL A 217 -9.84 -7.05 -2.23
N ALA A 218 -10.43 -6.05 -2.90
CA ALA A 218 -11.81 -6.09 -3.37
C ALA A 218 -12.02 -7.08 -4.53
N ARG A 219 -10.94 -7.73 -5.01
CA ARG A 219 -10.92 -8.67 -6.13
C ARG A 219 -11.45 -8.08 -7.44
N TRP A 220 -11.29 -6.77 -7.62
CA TRP A 220 -11.69 -6.10 -8.87
C TRP A 220 -10.64 -6.25 -9.95
N TRP A 221 -9.36 -6.30 -9.54
CA TRP A 221 -8.25 -6.24 -10.49
C TRP A 221 -6.95 -6.73 -9.87
N VAL A 222 -6.06 -7.28 -10.70
CA VAL A 222 -4.67 -7.63 -10.34
C VAL A 222 -3.74 -6.77 -11.16
N PRO A 223 -3.27 -5.64 -10.63
CA PRO A 223 -2.34 -4.81 -11.37
C PRO A 223 -0.97 -5.50 -11.39
N GLY A 224 -0.37 -5.61 -12.57
CA GLY A 224 1.05 -5.96 -12.68
C GLY A 224 1.93 -4.86 -12.05
N THR A 225 3.19 -5.18 -11.72
CA THR A 225 4.13 -4.23 -11.08
C THR A 225 4.23 -2.91 -11.83
N ALA A 226 4.34 -2.95 -13.16
CA ALA A 226 4.43 -1.75 -13.99
C ALA A 226 3.19 -0.85 -13.86
N LEU A 227 2.03 -1.46 -13.71
CA LEU A 227 0.74 -0.79 -13.65
C LEU A 227 0.49 -0.17 -12.28
N TRP A 228 0.94 -0.84 -11.22
CA TRP A 228 1.02 -0.26 -9.89
C TRP A 228 1.89 1.00 -9.84
N LEU A 229 3.11 0.90 -10.38
CA LEU A 229 4.05 2.02 -10.44
C LEU A 229 3.46 3.17 -11.29
N SER A 230 2.78 2.83 -12.38
CA SER A 230 2.10 3.81 -13.24
C SER A 230 0.95 4.51 -12.54
N LEU A 231 0.11 3.76 -11.81
CA LEU A 231 -0.97 4.32 -11.02
C LEU A 231 -0.42 5.25 -9.93
N ALA A 232 0.58 4.81 -9.17
CA ALA A 232 1.22 5.62 -8.14
C ALA A 232 1.91 6.87 -8.73
N ALA A 233 2.59 6.75 -9.87
CA ALA A 233 3.22 7.86 -10.56
C ALA A 233 2.18 8.86 -11.10
N ALA A 234 1.07 8.38 -11.65
CA ALA A 234 0.00 9.21 -12.15
C ALA A 234 -0.67 10.01 -11.03
N THR A 235 -1.03 9.37 -9.91
CA THR A 235 -1.62 10.07 -8.76
C THR A 235 -0.62 11.03 -8.12
N ALA A 236 0.65 10.65 -8.02
CA ALA A 236 1.71 11.53 -7.56
C ALA A 236 1.86 12.78 -8.45
N ALA A 237 1.85 12.62 -9.77
CA ALA A 237 1.93 13.72 -10.72
C ALA A 237 0.73 14.67 -10.61
N ILE A 238 -0.49 14.13 -10.45
CA ILE A 238 -1.71 14.93 -10.27
C ILE A 238 -1.62 15.78 -9.00
N PHE A 239 -1.24 15.16 -7.88
CA PHE A 239 -1.13 15.87 -6.60
C PHE A 239 0.04 16.87 -6.60
N PHE A 240 1.16 16.50 -7.21
CA PHE A 240 2.28 17.42 -7.42
C PHE A 240 1.81 18.65 -8.23
N LEU A 241 1.09 18.43 -9.33
CA LEU A 241 0.58 19.51 -10.17
C LEU A 241 -0.44 20.37 -9.43
N ALA A 242 -1.33 19.76 -8.64
CA ALA A 242 -2.26 20.48 -7.77
C ALA A 242 -1.50 21.38 -6.77
N GLY A 243 -0.40 20.87 -6.19
CA GLY A 243 0.46 21.64 -5.28
C GLY A 243 1.21 22.76 -6.01
N TYR A 244 1.73 22.48 -7.19
CA TYR A 244 2.48 23.43 -8.02
C TYR A 244 1.60 24.59 -8.52
N LEU A 245 0.37 24.28 -8.95
CA LEU A 245 -0.61 25.25 -9.47
C LEU A 245 -1.42 25.93 -8.37
N SER A 246 -1.33 25.48 -7.12
CA SER A 246 -2.12 26.07 -6.05
C SER A 246 -1.76 27.57 -5.88
N PRO A 247 -2.74 28.47 -5.60
CA PRO A 247 -2.48 29.91 -5.53
C PRO A 247 -1.42 30.26 -4.49
N THR A 248 -0.46 31.12 -4.82
CA THR A 248 0.50 31.63 -3.82
C THR A 248 -0.28 32.45 -2.79
N PRO A 249 -0.08 32.20 -1.48
CA PRO A 249 -0.59 33.11 -0.47
C PRO A 249 -0.09 34.53 -0.81
N ARG A 250 -1.01 35.49 -0.93
CA ARG A 250 -0.62 36.89 -1.09
C ARG A 250 0.24 37.25 0.13
N GLN A 251 1.41 37.84 -0.11
CA GLN A 251 2.19 38.40 0.99
C GLN A 251 1.34 39.49 1.66
N ALA A 252 1.47 39.69 2.96
CA ALA A 252 0.73 40.73 3.68
C ALA A 252 1.00 42.12 3.07
N ASP A 253 2.17 42.30 2.45
CA ASP A 253 2.55 43.50 1.70
C ASP A 253 1.65 43.77 0.46
N ASP A 254 0.94 42.74 -0.01
CA ASP A 254 0.04 42.76 -1.17
C ASP A 254 -1.43 42.96 -0.75
N LEU A 255 -1.71 43.17 0.54
CA LEU A 255 -3.03 43.56 1.05
C LEU A 255 -3.38 45.02 0.74
N GLY A 256 -2.51 45.74 0.03
CA GLY A 256 -2.66 47.17 -0.20
C GLY A 256 -2.49 47.99 1.07
N LEU A 257 -1.89 47.40 2.11
CA LEU A 257 -1.48 48.13 3.29
C LEU A 257 -0.30 48.99 2.91
N ASP A 258 -0.47 50.28 3.14
CA ASP A 258 0.51 51.32 2.99
C ASP A 258 1.81 50.88 3.70
N PRO A 259 3.00 51.25 3.21
CA PRO A 259 4.24 51.02 3.95
C PRO A 259 4.18 51.63 5.37
N GLU A 260 3.35 52.66 5.57
CA GLU A 260 3.05 53.25 6.87
C GLU A 260 2.20 52.32 7.75
N ASP A 261 1.17 51.68 7.22
CA ASP A 261 0.36 50.69 7.94
C ASP A 261 1.16 49.43 8.29
N LEU A 262 2.06 49.01 7.40
CA LEU A 262 2.99 47.89 7.66
C LEU A 262 4.05 48.27 8.71
N ALA A 263 4.53 49.51 8.68
CA ALA A 263 5.43 50.03 9.71
C ALA A 263 4.70 50.13 11.06
N ALA A 264 3.47 50.64 11.09
CA ALA A 264 2.64 50.73 12.27
C ALA A 264 2.30 49.33 12.82
N ALA A 265 1.99 48.35 11.96
CA ALA A 265 1.76 46.98 12.38
C ALA A 265 3.04 46.32 12.95
N ARG A 266 4.21 46.54 12.33
CA ARG A 266 5.50 46.09 12.89
C ARG A 266 5.83 46.80 14.18
N GLU A 267 5.52 48.08 14.31
CA GLU A 267 5.75 48.85 15.52
C GLU A 267 4.83 48.36 16.64
N LEU A 268 3.57 48.02 16.35
CA LEU A 268 2.63 47.42 17.29
C LEU A 268 3.10 46.03 17.76
N ASP A 269 3.65 45.22 16.85
CA ASP A 269 4.17 43.87 17.15
C ASP A 269 5.53 43.93 17.88
N ALA A 270 6.39 44.90 17.53
CA ALA A 270 7.71 45.12 18.13
C ALA A 270 7.64 45.86 19.48
N GLN A 271 6.67 46.74 19.67
CA GLN A 271 6.32 47.26 21.00
C GLN A 271 5.89 46.10 21.90
N GLY A 272 5.42 45.00 21.29
CA GLY A 272 4.79 43.90 21.97
C GLY A 272 3.56 44.43 22.69
N PHE A 273 2.53 43.60 22.81
CA PHE A 273 1.88 43.61 24.10
C PHE A 273 2.92 43.07 25.08
N ALA A 274 3.84 43.92 25.53
CA ALA A 274 4.60 43.67 26.73
C ALA A 274 3.54 43.28 27.74
N ALA A 275 3.46 41.99 28.08
CA ALA A 275 2.57 41.50 29.10
C ALA A 275 2.79 42.47 30.27
N ALA A 276 1.76 43.29 30.55
CA ALA A 276 1.93 44.45 31.42
C ALA A 276 2.72 43.97 32.63
N PRO A 277 3.90 44.57 32.93
CA PRO A 277 4.76 44.06 33.99
C PRO A 277 3.85 43.86 35.20
N PRO A 278 3.82 42.64 35.80
CA PRO A 278 2.87 42.31 36.84
C PRO A 278 2.96 43.42 37.87
N ASN A 279 1.92 44.24 37.96
CA ASN A 279 1.98 45.53 38.61
C ASN A 279 2.42 45.29 40.07
N PRO A 280 3.67 45.62 40.46
CA PRO A 280 4.22 45.18 41.74
C PRO A 280 3.51 45.81 42.96
N GLY A 281 2.59 46.73 42.72
CA GLY A 281 1.84 47.46 43.74
C GLY A 281 0.36 47.11 43.84
N VAL A 282 -0.17 46.13 43.08
CA VAL A 282 -1.53 45.64 43.32
C VAL A 282 -1.41 44.42 44.23
N PRO A 283 -1.59 44.55 45.55
CA PRO A 283 -1.69 43.38 46.40
C PRO A 283 -2.80 42.51 45.83
N PHE A 284 -2.50 41.22 45.65
CA PHE A 284 -3.50 40.20 45.37
C PHE A 284 -4.62 40.38 46.40
N ALA A 285 -5.71 41.04 45.99
CA ALA A 285 -6.88 41.10 46.83
C ALA A 285 -7.32 39.63 46.98
N PRO A 286 -7.46 39.12 48.22
CA PRO A 286 -8.02 37.79 48.41
C PRO A 286 -9.36 37.74 47.66
N PRO A 287 -9.72 36.60 47.04
CA PRO A 287 -10.91 36.49 46.23
C PRO A 287 -12.13 36.90 47.06
N GLY A 288 -12.57 38.14 46.88
CA GLY A 288 -13.76 38.67 47.51
C GLY A 288 -14.98 37.98 46.91
N PRO A 289 -16.07 37.84 47.68
CA PRO A 289 -17.32 37.30 47.15
C PRO A 289 -17.74 38.11 45.92
N ASN A 290 -17.99 37.42 44.81
CA ASN A 290 -18.45 38.00 43.54
C ASN A 290 -19.48 39.11 43.80
N PRO A 291 -19.27 40.34 43.30
CA PRO A 291 -20.30 41.35 43.41
C PRO A 291 -21.53 40.89 42.61
N PRO A 292 -22.75 41.11 43.13
CA PRO A 292 -23.97 40.81 42.39
C PRO A 292 -23.99 41.65 41.11
N TYR A 293 -24.18 40.96 40.00
CA TYR A 293 -24.43 41.51 38.67
C TYR A 293 -25.54 42.57 38.77
N GLY A 294 -25.17 43.85 38.74
CA GLY A 294 -26.08 44.95 39.03
C GLY A 294 -25.47 46.30 38.64
N GLY A 295 -24.78 46.36 37.51
CA GLY A 295 -24.31 47.61 36.92
C GLY A 295 -25.41 48.22 36.05
N THR A 296 -26.06 49.25 36.57
CA THR A 296 -26.88 50.20 35.82
C THR A 296 -26.01 50.91 34.78
N HIS A 297 -26.21 50.61 33.50
CA HIS A 297 -25.78 51.50 32.41
C HIS A 297 -26.64 52.78 32.45
N PRO A 298 -26.07 53.98 32.59
CA PRO A 298 -26.78 55.22 32.31
C PRO A 298 -26.92 55.38 30.80
N ASP A 299 -28.08 55.88 30.36
CA ASP A 299 -28.35 56.42 29.01
C ASP A 299 -28.51 55.45 27.82
N LEU A 300 -29.38 54.45 27.96
CA LEU A 300 -30.18 53.99 26.81
C LEU A 300 -31.64 54.43 27.00
N ARG A 301 -32.11 55.31 26.10
CA ARG A 301 -33.51 55.76 26.07
C ARG A 301 -34.43 54.54 25.87
N PRO A 302 -35.58 54.45 26.58
CA PRO A 302 -36.49 53.32 26.45
C PRO A 302 -37.08 53.25 25.03
N ILE A 303 -36.81 52.15 24.31
CA ILE A 303 -37.56 51.79 23.10
C ILE A 303 -38.87 51.17 23.56
N GLY A 304 -39.95 51.94 23.47
CA GLY A 304 -41.28 51.54 23.93
C GLY A 304 -42.36 52.46 23.41
N GLN A 305 -42.55 52.51 22.09
CA GLN A 305 -43.80 52.96 21.49
C GLN A 305 -44.50 51.77 20.83
N PRO A 306 -45.72 51.40 21.25
CA PRO A 306 -46.52 50.38 20.60
C PRO A 306 -47.16 50.99 19.35
N GLY A 307 -46.74 50.58 18.15
CA GLY A 307 -47.44 50.97 16.92
C GLY A 307 -46.62 50.99 15.62
N GLY A 308 -45.29 50.89 15.66
CA GLY A 308 -44.48 50.86 14.44
C GLY A 308 -44.21 49.42 13.98
N THR A 309 -44.82 48.98 12.88
CA THR A 309 -44.37 47.77 12.20
C THR A 309 -42.93 47.95 11.71
N PHE A 310 -42.10 46.93 11.86
CA PHE A 310 -40.66 46.87 11.52
C PHE A 310 -40.37 46.99 9.99
N ARG A 311 -41.27 47.61 9.21
CA ARG A 311 -41.20 47.73 7.75
C ARG A 311 -40.65 49.06 7.23
N ASP A 312 -40.45 50.06 8.10
CA ASP A 312 -40.09 51.42 7.68
C ASP A 312 -38.66 51.85 8.04
N LEU A 313 -37.77 50.91 8.36
CA LEU A 313 -36.34 51.22 8.41
C LEU A 313 -35.79 51.21 6.97
N GLU A 314 -35.60 52.40 6.40
CA GLU A 314 -34.86 52.58 5.16
C GLU A 314 -33.46 51.96 5.31
N PRO A 315 -33.08 50.99 4.45
CA PRO A 315 -31.73 50.48 4.46
C PRO A 315 -30.77 51.58 3.99
N ILE A 316 -29.87 52.00 4.88
CA ILE A 316 -28.74 52.86 4.53
C ILE A 316 -27.79 52.01 3.67
N GLY A 317 -28.08 51.94 2.37
CA GLY A 317 -27.20 51.40 1.34
C GLY A 317 -26.36 52.51 0.71
N PRO A 318 -25.17 52.20 0.17
CA PRO A 318 -24.39 53.15 -0.59
C PRO A 318 -25.22 53.67 -1.79
N PRO A 319 -25.06 54.96 -2.17
CA PRO A 319 -25.88 55.56 -3.22
C PRO A 319 -25.68 54.81 -4.56
N GLY A 320 -26.77 54.27 -5.11
CA GLY A 320 -26.81 53.71 -6.46
C GLY A 320 -27.14 52.22 -6.60
N VAL A 321 -27.73 51.56 -5.60
CA VAL A 321 -28.16 50.15 -5.72
C VAL A 321 -29.68 50.02 -5.59
N ASP A 322 -30.34 49.65 -6.69
CA ASP A 322 -31.79 49.51 -6.79
C ASP A 322 -32.34 48.41 -5.86
N ALA A 323 -33.30 48.76 -5.00
CA ALA A 323 -33.81 47.93 -3.90
C ALA A 323 -34.68 46.72 -4.33
N ASN A 324 -34.90 46.50 -5.64
CA ASN A 324 -35.79 45.43 -6.14
C ASN A 324 -35.07 44.10 -6.48
N ALA A 325 -33.76 43.98 -6.23
CA ALA A 325 -32.99 42.78 -6.59
C ALA A 325 -32.67 41.82 -5.41
N ALA A 326 -33.05 42.14 -4.17
CA ALA A 326 -32.57 41.43 -2.98
C ALA A 326 -33.57 40.45 -2.33
N THR A 327 -34.79 40.28 -2.86
CA THR A 327 -35.86 39.50 -2.17
C THR A 327 -36.18 38.14 -2.81
N GLN A 328 -35.29 37.58 -3.62
CA GLN A 328 -35.36 36.19 -4.04
C GLN A 328 -33.97 35.58 -4.07
N VAL A 329 -33.64 34.83 -3.02
CA VAL A 329 -32.80 33.62 -3.00
C VAL A 329 -32.48 33.36 -1.51
N VAL A 330 -32.39 32.08 -1.13
CA VAL A 330 -32.16 31.56 0.23
C VAL A 330 -33.43 31.28 1.06
N ARG A 331 -34.30 30.42 0.55
CA ARG A 331 -34.90 29.35 1.36
C ARG A 331 -34.27 28.04 0.91
N ASN A 332 -33.83 27.23 1.87
CA ASN A 332 -33.28 25.86 1.76
C ASN A 332 -31.77 25.76 1.85
N SER A 333 -31.26 25.68 3.08
CA SER A 333 -30.09 24.89 3.41
C SER A 333 -30.28 24.29 4.81
N PRO A 334 -30.37 22.96 4.94
CA PRO A 334 -30.42 22.29 6.24
C PRO A 334 -29.00 21.93 6.68
N TYR A 335 -28.60 22.38 7.87
CA TYR A 335 -27.51 21.75 8.62
C TYR A 335 -27.93 21.56 10.08
N PRO A 336 -27.87 20.32 10.60
CA PRO A 336 -28.03 20.05 12.02
C PRO A 336 -26.71 20.29 12.78
N GLY A 337 -26.84 20.59 14.07
CA GLY A 337 -25.77 21.12 14.91
C GLY A 337 -24.90 20.11 15.67
N SER A 338 -24.55 20.50 16.90
CA SER A 338 -23.56 19.95 17.86
C SER A 338 -22.10 20.29 17.50
N GLY A 339 -21.20 20.72 18.38
CA GLY A 339 -21.10 20.85 19.83
C GLY A 339 -19.60 21.05 20.18
N PRO A 340 -19.24 21.48 21.40
CA PRO A 340 -17.94 22.10 21.69
C PRO A 340 -16.92 21.10 22.27
N LEU A 341 -15.61 21.32 22.03
CA LEU A 341 -14.52 20.88 22.92
C LEU A 341 -13.24 21.65 22.56
N ALA A 342 -12.93 22.67 23.37
CA ALA A 342 -11.63 23.31 23.43
C ALA A 342 -10.87 22.68 24.61
N THR A 343 -9.66 22.18 24.36
CA THR A 343 -8.71 21.82 25.43
C THR A 343 -7.39 22.53 25.16
N ALA A 344 -6.86 23.12 26.23
CA ALA A 344 -5.81 24.11 26.28
C ALA A 344 -4.44 23.63 25.75
N MET A 345 -3.72 24.53 25.06
CA MET A 345 -2.29 24.43 24.80
C MET A 345 -1.53 25.40 25.72
N ASN A 346 -0.54 24.83 26.41
CA ASN A 346 0.38 25.43 27.37
C ASN A 346 1.55 26.14 26.62
N PRO A 347 1.81 27.44 26.80
CA PRO A 347 2.85 28.14 26.05
C PRO A 347 4.10 28.42 26.91
N HIS A 348 4.87 27.41 27.31
CA HIS A 348 6.19 27.61 27.95
C HIS A 348 7.23 26.62 27.39
N SER A 349 7.84 26.97 26.26
CA SER A 349 9.17 26.47 25.86
C SER A 349 9.78 27.39 24.81
N GLY A 350 10.34 28.51 25.25
CA GLY A 350 11.21 29.36 24.44
C GLY A 350 12.61 28.77 24.39
N GLY A 351 13.02 28.29 23.22
CA GLY A 351 14.39 27.89 22.92
C GLY A 351 14.77 28.41 21.53
N LEU A 352 15.70 29.37 21.49
CA LEU A 352 16.24 29.92 20.25
C LEU A 352 17.20 28.91 19.60
N PRO A 353 17.13 28.64 18.28
CA PRO A 353 18.18 27.90 17.59
C PRO A 353 19.33 28.84 17.17
N ALA A 354 20.54 28.46 17.56
CA ALA A 354 21.79 29.05 17.09
C ALA A 354 21.99 28.77 15.58
N VAL A 355 22.32 29.82 14.83
CA VAL A 355 22.64 29.76 13.40
C VAL A 355 24.11 29.39 13.25
N SER A 356 24.39 28.16 12.83
CA SER A 356 25.72 27.74 12.38
C SER A 356 25.86 27.94 10.87
N ARG A 357 26.87 28.74 10.51
CA ARG A 357 27.32 29.08 9.15
C ARG A 357 27.95 27.84 8.48
N PRO A 358 27.64 27.47 7.22
CA PRO A 358 28.39 26.42 6.52
C PRO A 358 29.67 27.00 5.91
N GLY A 359 30.80 26.36 6.24
CA GLY A 359 32.10 26.58 5.60
C GLY A 359 32.12 26.00 4.18
N ALA A 360 32.83 26.71 3.31
CA ALA A 360 33.08 26.36 1.92
C ALA A 360 34.21 25.33 1.80
N SER A 361 33.94 24.18 1.19
CA SER A 361 34.93 23.39 0.46
C SER A 361 34.21 22.50 -0.55
N ALA A 362 34.21 22.95 -1.80
CA ALA A 362 33.74 22.21 -2.96
C ALA A 362 34.92 21.44 -3.55
N GLU A 363 34.87 20.10 -3.51
CA GLU A 363 35.64 19.24 -4.40
C GLU A 363 34.69 18.63 -5.45
N PRO A 364 35.06 18.63 -6.75
CA PRO A 364 34.21 18.05 -7.78
C PRO A 364 34.44 16.53 -7.89
N PHE A 365 33.43 15.74 -7.52
CA PHE A 365 33.36 14.33 -7.90
C PHE A 365 33.16 14.18 -9.41
N ARG A 366 34.15 13.58 -10.06
CA ARG A 366 34.07 13.08 -11.43
C ARG A 366 33.16 11.85 -11.45
N TYR A 367 32.10 11.89 -12.26
CA TYR A 367 31.42 10.67 -12.70
C TYR A 367 32.22 10.04 -13.85
N SER A 368 32.88 8.92 -13.57
CA SER A 368 33.35 8.01 -14.61
C SER A 368 32.28 6.95 -14.85
N ALA A 369 31.76 6.92 -16.07
CA ALA A 369 30.95 5.84 -16.60
C ALA A 369 31.87 4.70 -17.10
N ALA A 370 31.78 3.54 -16.45
CA ALA A 370 32.18 2.21 -16.93
C ALA A 370 31.43 1.24 -15.99
N GLY A 371 30.48 0.41 -16.44
CA GLY A 371 30.70 -0.65 -17.41
C GLY A 371 31.44 -1.78 -16.71
N VAL A 372 30.73 -2.63 -15.94
CA VAL A 372 31.28 -3.90 -15.44
C VAL A 372 30.17 -4.95 -15.38
N ASP A 373 30.48 -6.04 -16.09
CA ASP A 373 29.79 -7.31 -16.25
C ASP A 373 29.73 -8.17 -14.97
N ASP A 374 28.91 -9.21 -15.07
CA ASP A 374 28.92 -10.50 -14.37
C ASP A 374 29.92 -10.69 -13.23
N SER A 375 29.39 -11.05 -12.06
CA SER A 375 30.17 -11.71 -11.01
C SER A 375 29.37 -12.86 -10.40
N SER A 376 29.66 -14.03 -10.96
CA SER A 376 29.38 -15.35 -10.42
C SER A 376 30.10 -15.54 -9.08
N THR A 377 29.37 -15.95 -8.06
CA THR A 377 29.93 -16.37 -6.77
C THR A 377 30.43 -17.80 -6.88
N ALA A 378 31.71 -17.93 -7.27
CA ALA A 378 32.45 -19.18 -7.17
C ALA A 378 32.88 -19.44 -5.72
N TYR A 379 32.52 -20.63 -5.20
CA TYR A 379 33.06 -21.19 -3.96
C TYR A 379 34.53 -21.61 -4.18
N PRO A 380 35.46 -21.28 -3.28
CA PRO A 380 36.78 -21.90 -3.28
C PRO A 380 36.74 -23.26 -2.56
N SER A 381 36.88 -24.32 -3.34
CA SER A 381 37.24 -25.66 -2.91
C SER A 381 38.68 -25.69 -2.38
N GLY A 382 38.85 -25.98 -1.08
CA GLY A 382 40.14 -26.26 -0.44
C GLY A 382 40.40 -27.77 -0.27
N PRO A 383 41.67 -28.21 -0.25
CA PRO A 383 42.04 -29.62 -0.45
C PRO A 383 41.96 -30.50 0.80
N VAL A 384 41.58 -31.76 0.54
CA VAL A 384 41.56 -32.92 1.43
C VAL A 384 42.96 -33.25 1.98
N ARG A 385 43.05 -33.54 3.28
CA ARG A 385 44.16 -34.29 3.90
C ARG A 385 43.63 -35.50 4.69
N PRO A 386 44.26 -36.68 4.61
CA PRO A 386 43.90 -37.85 5.41
C PRO A 386 44.92 -38.14 6.54
N ARG A 387 44.41 -38.47 7.73
CA ARG A 387 45.04 -39.19 8.88
C ARG A 387 44.08 -39.00 10.07
N GLY A 388 43.71 -39.95 10.92
CA GLY A 388 44.12 -41.31 11.28
C GLY A 388 43.46 -41.60 12.65
N PRO A 389 43.44 -42.85 13.16
CA PRO A 389 42.53 -43.27 14.23
C PRO A 389 43.14 -43.20 15.65
N ARG A 390 42.27 -43.31 16.67
CA ARG A 390 42.43 -43.25 18.16
C ARG A 390 41.97 -41.90 18.72
N GLY A 391 41.17 -41.79 19.78
CA GLY A 391 40.64 -42.75 20.74
C GLY A 391 40.23 -41.96 21.99
N LEU A 392 39.35 -42.57 22.80
CA LEU A 392 39.07 -42.28 24.22
C LEU A 392 38.36 -40.96 24.58
N GLY A 393 37.11 -41.14 25.03
CA GLY A 393 36.64 -40.68 26.33
C GLY A 393 36.34 -39.19 26.50
N GLU A 394 35.06 -38.85 26.61
CA GLU A 394 34.56 -38.14 27.80
C GLU A 394 33.03 -38.19 27.82
N THR A 395 32.53 -38.63 28.97
CA THR A 395 31.13 -38.77 29.32
C THR A 395 30.74 -37.53 30.11
N THR A 396 29.69 -36.82 29.68
CA THR A 396 29.00 -35.85 30.54
C THR A 396 27.51 -36.19 30.61
N ILE A 397 27.10 -36.44 31.85
CA ILE A 397 25.80 -36.92 32.30
C ILE A 397 24.82 -35.76 32.51
N GLY A 398 23.68 -35.83 31.82
CA GLY A 398 22.30 -35.58 32.32
C GLY A 398 21.82 -34.14 32.62
N PRO A 399 20.52 -33.93 32.97
CA PRO A 399 19.33 -34.82 32.98
C PRO A 399 18.19 -34.25 32.08
N GLY A 400 17.03 -34.85 31.79
CA GLY A 400 16.31 -36.05 32.17
C GLY A 400 14.89 -35.89 31.61
N VAL A 401 14.34 -36.90 30.91
CA VAL A 401 12.92 -36.95 30.56
C VAL A 401 12.40 -38.36 30.83
N ASN A 402 11.39 -38.42 31.69
CA ASN A 402 10.65 -39.59 32.11
C ASN A 402 9.98 -40.29 30.91
N LEU A 403 10.35 -41.55 30.65
CA LEU A 403 9.54 -42.48 29.86
C LEU A 403 8.76 -43.37 30.82
N GLY A 404 7.46 -43.15 30.87
CA GLY A 404 6.53 -43.92 31.67
C GLY A 404 6.18 -45.26 31.01
N LYS A 405 6.55 -46.32 31.72
CA LYS A 405 5.76 -47.52 32.05
C LYS A 405 5.28 -48.44 30.90
N ALA A 406 5.95 -49.60 30.85
CA ALA A 406 5.46 -50.83 30.24
C ALA A 406 4.58 -51.61 31.24
N ASP A 407 3.52 -52.23 30.76
CA ASP A 407 2.82 -53.34 31.43
C ASP A 407 3.12 -54.66 30.70
N PRO A 408 3.15 -55.81 31.40
CA PRO A 408 3.65 -57.07 30.86
C PRO A 408 2.55 -58.07 30.45
N ALA A 409 2.88 -58.84 29.41
CA ALA A 409 2.68 -60.28 29.23
C ALA A 409 1.36 -60.97 29.65
N GLY A 410 0.68 -61.53 28.64
CA GLY A 410 -0.06 -62.80 28.66
C GLY A 410 -0.28 -63.24 27.21
N ALA A 411 0.47 -64.20 26.64
CA ALA A 411 0.36 -65.65 26.79
C ALA A 411 -0.96 -66.23 26.25
N GLY A 412 -0.91 -66.84 25.06
CA GLY A 412 -1.99 -67.66 24.49
C GLY A 412 -1.87 -67.81 22.96
N PRO A 413 -1.60 -69.00 22.41
CA PRO A 413 -1.33 -69.24 20.99
C PRO A 413 -2.61 -69.62 20.24
N GLU A 414 -2.67 -69.35 18.93
CA GLU A 414 -3.45 -70.17 18.01
C GLU A 414 -3.00 -69.91 16.58
N ASP A 415 -2.73 -71.03 15.91
CA ASP A 415 -2.37 -71.19 14.51
C ASP A 415 -3.47 -70.61 13.60
N ASP A 416 -3.07 -70.08 12.44
CA ASP A 416 -3.73 -70.38 11.16
C ASP A 416 -3.10 -69.56 10.01
N GLU A 417 -2.29 -70.26 9.22
CA GLU A 417 -2.07 -70.01 7.80
C GLU A 417 -3.42 -70.22 7.07
N PRO A 418 -3.82 -69.39 6.09
CA PRO A 418 -3.67 -69.86 4.70
C PRO A 418 -3.51 -68.77 3.61
N THR A 419 -2.69 -69.13 2.62
CA THR A 419 -3.03 -69.15 1.19
C THR A 419 -3.22 -67.85 0.37
N ILE A 420 -2.21 -67.67 -0.48
CA ILE A 420 -2.17 -67.07 -1.83
C ILE A 420 -3.53 -66.98 -2.57
N GLN A 421 -3.89 -65.78 -3.05
CA GLN A 421 -4.62 -65.62 -4.30
C GLN A 421 -3.99 -64.54 -5.19
N SER A 422 -3.35 -65.00 -6.27
CA SER A 422 -3.04 -64.18 -7.44
C SER A 422 -4.29 -64.11 -8.31
N SER A 423 -4.76 -62.89 -8.60
CA SER A 423 -5.81 -62.66 -9.58
C SER A 423 -5.20 -62.08 -10.86
N SER A 424 -4.72 -62.97 -11.74
CA SER A 424 -4.49 -62.65 -13.14
C SER A 424 -5.82 -62.70 -13.90
N LYS A 425 -6.39 -61.54 -14.24
CA LYS A 425 -7.60 -61.47 -15.08
C LYS A 425 -7.18 -61.14 -16.52
N GLY A 426 -7.14 -62.18 -17.34
CA GLY A 426 -6.89 -62.08 -18.78
C GLY A 426 -8.06 -61.43 -19.51
N PHE A 427 -7.74 -60.58 -20.48
CA PHE A 427 -8.66 -60.11 -21.51
C PHE A 427 -8.56 -61.02 -22.73
N PRO A 428 -9.68 -61.54 -23.26
CA PRO A 428 -9.67 -62.30 -24.49
C PRO A 428 -9.59 -61.39 -25.71
N ALA A 429 -8.76 -61.79 -26.66
CA ALA A 429 -8.79 -61.35 -28.03
C ALA A 429 -10.02 -61.91 -28.75
N GLY A 430 -10.71 -61.05 -29.49
CA GLY A 430 -11.72 -61.38 -30.49
C GLY A 430 -12.02 -60.07 -31.22
N GLY A 431 -11.98 -59.95 -32.53
CA GLY A 431 -12.12 -60.95 -33.58
C GLY A 431 -12.88 -60.23 -34.69
N ALA A 432 -12.33 -60.28 -35.89
CA ALA A 432 -12.77 -59.57 -37.08
C ALA A 432 -14.25 -59.83 -37.45
N GLY A 433 -14.87 -58.85 -38.12
CA GLY A 433 -16.18 -59.05 -38.75
C GLY A 433 -16.75 -57.82 -39.47
N ARG A 434 -16.31 -57.65 -40.73
CA ARG A 434 -16.91 -56.92 -41.86
C ARG A 434 -16.97 -55.39 -41.86
#